data_AF-A0A349MLY7-F1
#
_entry.id   AF-A0A349MLY7-F1
#
_cell.length_a   1.000
_cell.length_b   1.000
_cell.length_c   1.000
_cell.angle_alpha   90.00
_cell.angle_beta   90.00
_cell.angle_gamma   90.00
#
_symmetry.space_group_name_H-M   'P 1'
#
loop_
_entity.id
_entity.type
_entity.pdbx_description
1 polymer ?
#
loop_
_entity_poly.entity_id
_entity_poly.type
_entity_poly.pdbx_seq_one_letter_code
_entity_poly.pdbx_strand_id
1 'polypeptide(L)' 'MNRYKGGSLDPFLEEEGILDEISARAKKRLLALQLADIMKQGHLTKAHLARELNTSRSQLDRLLDPENTAITLESLER' A
#
# COMPACT_ATOMS: atom_id res chain seq x y z
N MET A 1 10.99 14.66 -28.34
CA MET A 1 10.32 13.41 -27.93
C MET A 1 11.32 12.26 -28.03
N ASN A 2 11.42 11.42 -26.99
CA ASN A 2 12.36 10.29 -26.97
C ASN A 2 11.77 9.10 -27.74
N ARG A 3 12.40 8.70 -28.86
CA ARG A 3 11.98 7.59 -29.74
C ARG A 3 11.96 6.21 -29.07
N TYR A 4 12.57 6.08 -27.90
CA TYR A 4 12.60 4.86 -27.11
C TYR A 4 11.62 4.88 -25.92
N LYS A 5 10.86 5.97 -25.74
CA LYS A 5 9.84 6.06 -24.70
C LYS A 5 8.53 5.50 -25.27
N GLY A 6 8.14 4.32 -24.78
CA GLY A 6 6.82 3.74 -25.05
C GLY A 6 5.67 4.53 -24.41
N GLY A 7 4.45 4.05 -24.63
CA GLY A 7 3.23 4.59 -24.02
C GLY A 7 3.15 4.33 -22.51
N SER A 8 2.00 4.66 -21.90
CA SER A 8 1.70 4.27 -20.52
C SER A 8 1.56 2.74 -20.42
N LEU A 9 1.77 2.21 -19.22
CA LEU A 9 1.50 0.80 -18.91
C LEU A 9 -0.01 0.53 -18.77
N ASP A 10 -0.80 1.55 -18.41
CA ASP A 10 -2.22 1.37 -18.06
C ASP A 10 -3.06 0.77 -19.21
N PRO A 11 -2.94 1.21 -20.49
CA PRO A 11 -3.68 0.60 -21.59
C PRO A 11 -3.42 -0.89 -21.75
N PHE A 12 -2.18 -1.34 -21.52
CA PHE A 12 -1.84 -2.76 -21.55
C PHE A 12 -2.52 -3.51 -20.40
N LEU A 13 -2.56 -2.94 -19.20
CA LEU A 13 -3.23 -3.57 -18.05
C LEU A 13 -4.76 -3.60 -18.20
N GLU A 14 -5.33 -2.60 -18.89
CA GLU A 14 -6.76 -2.57 -19.25
C GLU A 14 -7.10 -3.67 -20.27
N GLU A 15 -6.28 -3.82 -21.32
CA GLU A 15 -6.43 -4.88 -22.33
C GLU A 15 -6.37 -6.28 -21.71
N GLU A 16 -5.48 -6.48 -20.74
CA GLU A 16 -5.35 -7.73 -19.97
C GLU A 16 -6.44 -7.90 -18.89
N GLY A 17 -7.28 -6.88 -18.65
CA GLY A 17 -8.36 -6.92 -17.65
C GLY A 17 -7.88 -6.94 -16.20
N ILE A 18 -6.63 -6.55 -15.93
CA ILE A 18 -5.99 -6.61 -14.60
C ILE A 18 -5.66 -5.23 -14.00
N LEU A 19 -6.00 -4.14 -14.70
CA LEU A 19 -5.69 -2.78 -14.24
C LEU A 19 -6.17 -2.52 -12.81
N ASP A 20 -7.41 -2.89 -12.49
CA ASP A 20 -7.99 -2.62 -11.18
C ASP A 20 -7.28 -3.37 -10.05
N GLU A 21 -6.94 -4.65 -10.27
CA GLU A 21 -6.20 -5.47 -9.31
C GLU A 21 -4.80 -4.89 -9.05
N ILE A 22 -4.07 -4.57 -10.12
CA ILE A 22 -2.73 -4.01 -10.04
C ILE A 22 -2.76 -2.63 -9.38
N SER A 23 -3.73 -1.79 -9.74
CA SER A 23 -3.93 -0.47 -9.14
C SER A 23 -4.25 -0.56 -7.65
N ALA A 24 -5.10 -1.50 -7.25
CA ALA A 24 -5.39 -1.74 -5.83
C ALA A 24 -4.14 -2.19 -5.07
N ARG A 25 -3.37 -3.14 -5.64
CA ARG A 25 -2.09 -3.59 -5.04
C ARG A 25 -1.08 -2.45 -4.91
N ALA A 26 -0.95 -1.62 -5.94
CA ALA A 26 -0.05 -0.47 -5.94
C ALA A 26 -0.44 0.57 -4.87
N LYS A 27 -1.74 0.89 -4.74
CA LYS A 27 -2.26 1.79 -3.70
C LYS A 27 -1.99 1.26 -2.29
N LYS A 28 -2.23 -0.03 -2.04
CA LYS A 28 -1.93 -0.67 -0.73
C LYS A 28 -0.44 -0.57 -0.40
N ARG A 29 0.43 -0.90 -1.36
CA ARG A 29 1.88 -0.79 -1.18
C ARG A 29 2.31 0.65 -0.89
N LEU A 30 1.73 1.62 -1.59
CA LEU A 30 2.00 3.04 -1.33
C LEU A 30 1.64 3.43 0.11
N LEU A 31 0.49 3.02 0.61
CA LEU A 31 0.08 3.29 2.00
C LEU A 31 1.03 2.65 3.02
N ALA A 32 1.45 1.40 2.81
CA ALA A 32 2.41 0.72 3.67
C ALA A 32 3.75 1.48 3.75
N LEU A 33 4.24 1.97 2.61
CA LEU A 33 5.46 2.78 2.52
C LEU A 33 5.28 4.13 3.24
N GLN A 34 4.15 4.81 3.04
CA GLN A 34 3.85 6.08 3.71
C GLN A 34 3.79 5.92 5.23
N LEU A 35 3.18 4.85 5.74
CA LEU A 35 3.14 4.55 7.17
C LEU A 35 4.55 4.27 7.72
N ALA A 36 5.38 3.53 6.98
CA ALA A 36 6.76 3.28 7.35
C ALA A 36 7.59 4.59 7.40
N ASP A 37 7.37 5.49 6.44
CA ASP A 37 8.00 6.81 6.41
C ASP A 37 7.57 7.69 7.59
N ILE A 38 6.28 7.72 7.92
CA ILE A 38 5.75 8.43 9.09
C ILE A 38 6.38 7.91 10.37
N MET A 39 6.49 6.58 10.53
CA MET A 39 7.15 5.99 11.69
C MET A 39 8.62 6.40 11.79
N LYS A 40 9.33 6.39 10.66
CA LYS A 40 10.75 6.77 10.60
C LYS A 40 10.95 8.25 10.93
N GLN A 41 10.12 9.13 10.37
CA GLN A 41 10.20 10.58 10.57
C GLN A 41 9.78 10.99 11.99
N GLY A 42 8.75 10.34 12.54
CA GLY A 42 8.24 10.63 13.89
C GLY A 42 8.90 9.82 15.00
N HIS A 43 9.90 8.99 14.71
CA HIS A 43 10.48 8.02 15.64
C HIS A 43 9.43 7.16 16.38
N LEU A 44 8.33 6.83 15.69
CA LEU A 44 7.22 6.09 16.27
C LEU A 44 7.52 4.59 16.24
N THR A 45 7.26 3.93 17.35
CA THR A 45 7.26 2.46 17.38
C THR A 45 6.00 1.91 16.73
N LYS A 46 6.05 0.66 16.26
CA LYS A 46 4.86 -0.04 15.75
C LYS A 46 3.72 -0.07 16.77
N ALA A 47 4.05 -0.27 18.04
CA ALA A 47 3.05 -0.27 19.12
C ALA A 47 2.40 1.11 19.31
N HIS A 48 3.16 2.19 19.13
CA HIS A 48 2.62 3.55 19.18
C HIS A 48 1.65 3.79 18.02
N LEU A 49 2.10 3.53 16.79
CA LEU A 49 1.26 3.74 15.61
C LEU A 49 0.01 2.87 15.62
N ALA A 50 0.12 1.62 16.11
CA ALA A 50 -1.04 0.74 16.23
C ALA A 50 -2.11 1.32 17.16
N ARG A 51 -1.71 1.96 18.27
CA ARG A 51 -2.64 2.65 19.18
C ARG A 51 -3.29 3.87 18.51
N GLU A 52 -2.51 4.69 17.80
CA GLU A 52 -3.04 5.87 17.09
C GLU A 52 -4.05 5.50 16.02
N LEU A 53 -3.83 4.36 15.35
CA LEU A 53 -4.70 3.82 14.31
C LEU A 53 -5.81 2.91 14.86
N ASN A 54 -5.99 2.83 16.18
CA ASN A 54 -6.97 1.96 16.86
C ASN A 54 -6.93 0.50 16.39
N THR A 55 -5.74 0.00 16.08
CA THR A 55 -5.54 -1.34 15.51
C THR A 55 -4.58 -2.15 16.38
N SER A 56 -4.58 -3.48 16.22
CA SER A 56 -3.59 -4.31 16.90
C SER A 56 -2.23 -4.25 16.22
N ARG A 57 -1.14 -4.50 16.97
CA ARG A 57 0.21 -4.59 16.40
C ARG A 57 0.29 -5.61 15.26
N SER A 58 -0.41 -6.76 15.37
CA SER A 58 -0.40 -7.80 14.34
C SER A 58 -1.23 -7.45 13.11
N GLN A 59 -2.26 -6.61 13.24
CA GLN A 59 -2.95 -6.01 12.09
C GLN A 59 -2.06 -4.97 11.42
N LEU A 60 -1.40 -4.10 12.19
CA LEU A 60 -0.45 -3.13 11.66
C LEU A 60 0.74 -3.80 10.96
N ASP A 61 1.31 -4.86 11.53
CA ASP A 61 2.42 -5.60 10.91
C ASP A 61 2.04 -6.14 9.52
N ARG A 62 0.80 -6.61 9.35
CA ARG A 62 0.29 -7.08 8.06
C ARG A 62 -0.06 -5.94 7.10
N LEU A 63 -0.47 -4.79 7.60
CA LEU A 63 -0.71 -3.58 6.78
C LEU A 63 0.58 -2.95 6.28
N LEU A 64 1.65 -3.02 7.07
CA LEU A 64 2.98 -2.55 6.71
C LEU A 64 3.73 -3.52 5.79
N ASP A 65 3.22 -4.74 5.60
CA ASP A 65 3.81 -5.73 4.71
C ASP A 65 3.41 -5.44 3.25
N PRO A 66 4.33 -4.96 2.40
CA PRO A 66 4.02 -4.59 1.01
C PRO A 66 3.68 -5.80 0.13
N GLU A 67 4.02 -7.02 0.56
CA GLU A 67 3.72 -8.25 -0.15
C GLU A 67 2.38 -8.88 0.31
N ASN A 68 1.80 -8.39 1.41
CA ASN A 68 0.54 -8.89 1.94
C ASN A 68 -0.66 -8.20 1.28
N THR A 69 -1.11 -8.77 0.16
CA THR A 69 -2.26 -8.24 -0.62
C THR A 69 -3.62 -8.62 -0.04
N ALA A 70 -3.67 -9.57 0.90
CA ALA A 70 -4.90 -10.15 1.45
C ALA A 70 -5.64 -9.20 2.41
N ILE A 71 -4.99 -8.17 2.94
CA ILE A 71 -5.65 -7.20 3.81
C ILE A 71 -6.41 -6.16 2.98
N THR A 72 -7.72 -6.02 3.24
CA THR A 72 -8.55 -4.95 2.71
C THR A 72 -8.43 -3.71 3.61
N LEU A 73 -8.54 -2.52 3.02
CA LEU A 73 -8.56 -1.27 3.80
C LEU A 73 -9.74 -1.23 4.79
N GLU A 74 -10.84 -1.92 4.46
CA GLU A 74 -11.99 -2.15 5.36
C GLU A 74 -11.60 -2.82 6.68
N SER A 75 -10.49 -3.57 6.71
CA SER A 75 -9.99 -4.18 7.95
C SER A 75 -9.46 -3.17 8.98
N LEU A 76 -9.34 -1.89 8.61
CA LEU A 76 -8.98 -0.76 9.47
C LEU A 76 -10.17 -0.04 10.09
N GLU A 77 -11.41 -0.32 9.67
CA GLU A 77 -12.61 0.45 10.10
C GLU A 77 -13.25 -0.05 11.41
N ARG A 78 -12.57 -0.89 12.20
CA ARG A 78 -13.13 -1.40 13.48
C ARG A 78 -12.58 -0.71 14.71
#